data_AF-A0A2M8F726-F1
#
_entry.id   AF-A0A2M8F726-F1
#
_cell.length_a   1.000
_cell.length_b   1.000
_cell.length_c   1.000
_cell.angle_alpha   90.00
_cell.angle_beta   90.00
_cell.angle_gamma   90.00
#
_symmetry.space_group_name_H-M   'P 1'
#
loop_
_entity.id
_entity.type
_entity.pdbx_description
1 polymer ?
#
loop_
_entity_poly.entity_id
_entity_poly.type
_entity_poly.pdbx_seq_one_letter_code
_entity_poly.pdbx_strand_id
1 'polypeptide(L)'
;MSYYEKQSAFWWTRNLASTIYFVRELTGVGIAAYLLYFLGFAVSDPGLTFTSATHFNVISYIGLGASIFHTLTWLRVTAKVTPFDLSRSVQLTLFALSLVVWLGLSFLLYTYLYG
;
A
#
# COMPACT_ATOMS: atom_id res chain seq x y z
N MET A 1 -0.16 19.61 40.35
CA MET A 1 -0.91 19.70 39.07
C MET A 1 -0.08 19.01 38.00
N SER A 2 -0.61 17.94 37.38
CA SER A 2 0.02 17.31 36.22
C SER A 2 -0.20 18.19 35.00
N TYR A 3 0.87 18.66 34.36
CA TYR A 3 0.81 19.45 33.14
C TYR A 3 0.60 18.50 31.96
N TYR A 4 -0.58 18.51 31.36
CA TYR A 4 -0.84 17.76 30.13
C TYR A 4 -0.44 18.60 28.92
N GLU A 5 0.54 18.12 28.16
CA GLU A 5 0.94 18.75 26.92
C GLU A 5 -0.16 18.57 25.86
N LYS A 6 -0.63 19.67 25.26
CA LYS A 6 -1.63 19.60 24.19
C LYS A 6 -0.98 19.06 22.92
N GLN A 7 -1.52 17.98 22.37
CA GLN A 7 -1.06 17.43 21.10
C GLN A 7 -1.62 18.25 19.92
N SER A 8 -0.73 18.74 19.05
CA SER A 8 -1.12 19.48 17.84
C SER A 8 -1.72 18.55 16.79
N ALA A 9 -2.67 19.04 15.97
CA ALA A 9 -3.18 18.34 14.80
C ALA A 9 -2.06 17.98 13.79
N PHE A 10 -0.97 18.73 13.79
CA PHE A 10 0.21 18.51 12.96
C PHE A 10 1.30 17.71 13.69
N TRP A 11 0.96 16.91 14.70
CA TRP A 11 1.94 16.10 15.43
C TRP A 11 2.76 15.18 14.51
N TRP A 12 2.17 14.76 13.39
CA TRP A 12 2.77 13.82 12.46
C TRP A 12 3.92 14.42 11.64
N THR A 13 4.02 15.74 11.52
CA THR A 13 5.12 16.40 10.78
C THR A 13 6.40 16.55 11.60
N ARG A 14 6.36 16.21 12.90
CA ARG A 14 7.46 16.47 13.84
C ARG A 14 8.71 15.63 13.58
N ASN A 15 8.59 14.45 12.99
CA ASN A 15 9.72 13.61 12.64
C ASN A 15 9.39 12.67 11.46
N LEU A 16 10.44 12.17 10.81
CA LEU A 16 10.30 11.33 9.62
C LEU A 16 9.50 10.04 9.87
N ALA A 17 9.66 9.41 11.04
CA ALA A 17 8.92 8.19 11.36
C ALA A 17 7.41 8.45 11.47
N SER A 18 7.02 9.53 12.14
CA SER A 18 5.62 9.97 12.23
C SER A 18 5.06 10.36 10.86
N THR A 19 5.85 11.04 10.02
CA THR A 19 5.44 11.38 8.65
C THR A 19 5.22 10.13 7.81
N ILE A 20 6.17 9.18 7.82
CA ILE A 20 6.05 7.91 7.09
C ILE A 20 4.84 7.12 7.59
N TYR A 21 4.61 7.08 8.89
CA TYR A 21 3.43 6.45 9.47
C TYR A 21 2.14 7.09 8.93
N PHE A 22 2.03 8.41 8.97
CA PHE A 22 0.84 9.12 8.52
C PHE A 22 0.59 8.93 7.01
N VAL A 23 1.65 9.04 6.20
CA VAL A 23 1.59 8.80 4.75
C VAL A 23 1.20 7.34 4.45
N ARG A 24 1.69 6.38 5.24
CA ARG A 24 1.27 4.98 5.13
C ARG A 24 -0.24 4.85 5.34
N GLU A 25 -0.79 5.43 6.40
CA GLU A 25 -2.24 5.37 6.62
C GLU A 25 -3.02 6.05 5.49
N LEU A 26 -2.51 7.16 4.95
CA LEU A 26 -3.13 7.88 3.83
C LEU A 26 -3.20 7.04 2.54
N THR A 27 -2.34 6.03 2.36
CA THR A 27 -2.45 5.12 1.21
C THR A 27 -3.79 4.38 1.18
N GLY A 28 -4.43 4.13 2.33
CA GLY A 28 -5.75 3.53 2.37
C GLY A 28 -6.80 4.39 1.65
N VAL A 29 -6.69 5.71 1.74
CA VAL A 29 -7.57 6.64 1.02
C VAL A 29 -7.34 6.56 -0.49
N GLY A 30 -6.08 6.50 -0.92
CA GLY A 30 -5.73 6.35 -2.34
C GLY A 30 -6.23 5.04 -2.94
N ILE A 31 -6.07 3.93 -2.21
CA ILE A 31 -6.56 2.60 -2.60
C ILE A 31 -8.09 2.59 -2.67
N ALA A 32 -8.77 3.16 -1.66
CA ALA A 32 -10.23 3.25 -1.64
C ALA A 32 -10.77 4.11 -2.79
N ALA A 33 -10.13 5.25 -3.08
CA ALA A 33 -10.50 6.11 -4.21
C ALA A 33 -10.38 5.36 -5.55
N TYR A 34 -9.30 4.59 -5.74
CA TYR A 34 -9.13 3.75 -6.92
C TYR A 34 -10.19 2.65 -7.00
N LEU A 35 -10.51 1.99 -5.88
CA LEU A 35 -11.56 0.97 -5.84
C LEU A 35 -12.93 1.55 -6.24
N LEU A 36 -13.30 2.71 -5.70
CA LEU A 36 -14.56 3.37 -6.05
C LEU A 36 -14.60 3.77 -7.54
N TYR A 37 -13.47 4.28 -8.06
CA TYR A 37 -13.33 4.57 -9.48
C TYR A 37 -13.52 3.30 -10.34
N PHE A 38 -12.87 2.21 -9.98
CA PHE A 38 -12.98 0.93 -10.67
C PHE A 38 -14.41 0.37 -10.64
N LEU A 39 -15.08 0.41 -9.49
CA LEU A 39 -16.47 -0.05 -9.35
C LEU A 39 -17.45 0.80 -10.15
N GLY A 40 -17.28 2.13 -10.12
CA GLY A 40 -18.09 3.05 -10.93
C GLY A 40 -17.95 2.75 -12.43
N PHE A 41 -16.73 2.46 -12.88
CA PHE A 41 -16.49 2.03 -14.25
C PHE A 41 -17.17 0.70 -14.56
N ALA A 42 -16.96 -0.33 -13.73
CA ALA A 42 -17.50 -1.67 -13.96
C ALA A 42 -19.03 -1.70 -14.06
N VAL A 43 -19.72 -0.79 -13.36
CA VAL A 43 -21.17 -0.60 -13.48
C VAL A 43 -21.55 0.07 -14.82
N SER A 44 -20.77 1.06 -15.26
CA SER A 44 -21.04 1.80 -16.51
C SER A 44 -20.68 1.04 -17.79
N ASP A 45 -19.74 0.10 -17.70
CA ASP A 45 -19.26 -0.72 -18.81
C ASP A 45 -19.06 -2.17 -18.35
N PRO A 46 -20.13 -2.98 -18.36
CA PRO A 46 -20.11 -4.37 -17.89
C PRO A 46 -19.26 -5.29 -18.78
N GLY A 47 -18.87 -4.82 -19.97
CA GLY A 47 -18.02 -5.56 -20.91
C GLY A 47 -16.55 -5.62 -20.47
N LEU A 48 -16.18 -4.94 -19.38
CA LEU A 48 -14.82 -4.90 -18.84
C LEU A 48 -13.77 -4.46 -19.88
N THR A 49 -14.13 -3.58 -20.80
CA THR A 49 -13.22 -2.91 -21.75
C THR A 49 -12.26 -1.91 -21.08
N PHE A 50 -12.09 -2.03 -19.75
CA PHE A 50 -11.20 -1.25 -18.88
C PHE A 50 -9.71 -1.32 -19.28
N THR A 51 -9.35 -2.23 -20.17
CA THR A 51 -7.98 -2.41 -20.67
C THR A 51 -7.56 -1.38 -21.71
N SER A 52 -8.45 -0.49 -22.17
CA SER A 52 -8.03 0.60 -23.07
C SER A 52 -7.15 1.62 -22.32
N ALA A 53 -6.05 2.07 -22.96
CA ALA A 53 -5.13 3.06 -22.40
C ALA A 53 -5.82 4.36 -21.95
N THR A 54 -7.01 4.62 -22.47
CA THR A 54 -7.89 5.75 -22.13
C THR A 54 -8.37 5.72 -20.67
N HIS A 55 -8.39 4.55 -20.02
CA HIS A 55 -8.85 4.41 -18.62
C HIS A 55 -7.70 4.49 -17.60
N PHE A 56 -6.45 4.47 -18.04
CA PHE A 56 -5.29 4.76 -17.20
C PHE A 56 -5.16 6.28 -16.94
N ASN A 57 -5.92 6.75 -15.96
CA ASN A 57 -5.93 8.15 -15.55
C ASN A 57 -5.11 8.38 -14.26
N VAL A 58 -5.07 9.65 -13.81
CA VAL A 58 -4.37 10.08 -12.59
C VAL A 58 -4.80 9.27 -11.35
N ILE A 59 -6.09 8.90 -11.22
CA ILE A 59 -6.59 8.11 -10.09
C ILE A 59 -5.97 6.70 -10.10
N SER A 60 -5.81 6.10 -11.28
CA SER A 60 -5.14 4.80 -11.42
C SER A 60 -3.68 4.85 -10.99
N TYR A 61 -2.95 5.92 -11.34
CA TYR A 61 -1.57 6.11 -10.89
C TYR A 61 -1.47 6.38 -9.38
N ILE A 62 -2.40 7.15 -8.81
CA ILE A 62 -2.49 7.37 -7.36
C ILE A 62 -2.76 6.04 -6.65
N GLY A 63 -3.72 5.24 -7.13
CA GLY A 63 -4.04 3.92 -6.58
C GLY A 63 -2.86 2.96 -6.67
N LEU A 64 -2.15 2.94 -7.79
CA LEU A 64 -0.94 2.13 -7.98
C LEU A 64 0.19 2.57 -7.03
N GLY A 65 0.50 3.86 -6.96
CA GLY A 65 1.52 4.38 -6.06
C GLY A 65 1.18 4.12 -4.59
N ALA A 66 -0.08 4.33 -4.21
CA ALA A 66 -0.58 4.06 -2.87
C ALA A 66 -0.48 2.57 -2.53
N SER A 67 -0.92 1.67 -3.42
CA SER A 67 -0.86 0.22 -3.19
C SER A 67 0.57 -0.32 -3.13
N ILE A 68 1.50 0.20 -3.95
CA ILE A 68 2.93 -0.15 -3.87
C ILE A 68 3.51 0.29 -2.52
N PHE A 69 3.32 1.56 -2.14
CA PHE A 69 3.84 2.07 -0.85
C PHE A 69 3.23 1.34 0.34
N HIS A 70 1.91 1.09 0.30
CA HIS A 70 1.19 0.31 1.30
C HIS A 70 1.78 -1.09 1.42
N THR A 71 1.98 -1.79 0.31
CA THR A 71 2.52 -3.16 0.30
C THR A 71 3.92 -3.19 0.89
N LEU A 72 4.83 -2.31 0.44
CA LEU A 72 6.22 -2.29 0.93
C LEU A 72 6.29 -2.02 2.44
N THR A 73 5.50 -1.08 2.93
CA THR A 73 5.46 -0.77 4.37
C THR A 73 4.76 -1.87 5.17
N TRP A 74 3.71 -2.48 4.65
CA TRP A 74 3.01 -3.61 5.25
C TRP A 74 3.92 -4.81 5.43
N LEU A 75 4.59 -5.26 4.34
CA LEU A 75 5.53 -6.38 4.40
C LEU A 75 6.64 -6.17 5.43
N ARG A 76 7.16 -4.94 5.53
CA ARG A 76 8.19 -4.58 6.53
C ARG A 76 7.67 -4.62 7.96
N VAL A 77 6.41 -4.24 8.19
CA VAL A 77 5.78 -4.26 9.52
C VAL A 77 5.40 -5.69 9.90
N THR A 78 4.84 -6.47 8.97
CA THR A 78 4.48 -7.88 9.17
C THR A 78 5.68 -8.70 9.68
N ALA A 79 6.87 -8.47 9.12
CA ALA A 79 8.10 -9.14 9.57
C ALA A 79 8.51 -8.81 11.02
N LYS A 80 7.95 -7.75 11.63
CA LYS A 80 8.26 -7.30 13.00
C LYS A 80 7.20 -7.66 14.04
N VAL A 81 5.98 -7.92 13.61
CA VAL A 81 4.83 -8.18 14.52
C VAL A 81 4.61 -9.68 14.74
N THR A 82 5.64 -10.49 14.53
CA THR A 82 5.60 -11.93 14.79
C THR A 82 5.51 -12.19 16.31
N PRO A 83 4.85 -13.28 16.75
CA PRO A 83 4.83 -13.65 18.17
C PRO A 83 6.19 -14.15 18.69
N PHE A 84 7.17 -14.34 17.80
CA PHE A 84 8.51 -14.79 18.10
C PHE A 84 9.47 -13.61 18.25
N ASP A 85 10.41 -13.72 19.19
CA ASP A 85 11.54 -12.79 19.30
C ASP A 85 12.58 -13.10 18.22
N LEU A 86 12.42 -12.47 17.07
CA LEU A 86 13.27 -12.68 15.90
C LEU A 86 14.40 -11.65 15.85
N SER A 87 15.63 -12.11 15.61
CA SER A 87 16.75 -11.22 15.37
C SER A 87 16.51 -10.32 14.15
N ARG A 88 17.14 -9.14 14.13
CA ARG A 88 17.00 -8.18 13.03
C ARG A 88 17.30 -8.79 11.67
N SER A 89 18.30 -9.66 11.58
CA SER A 89 18.66 -10.34 10.33
C SER A 89 17.53 -11.24 9.83
N VAL A 90 16.88 -11.98 10.73
CA VAL A 90 15.74 -12.84 10.38
C VAL A 90 14.54 -12.01 9.92
N GLN A 91 14.24 -10.89 10.58
CA GLN A 91 13.17 -9.98 10.15
C GLN A 91 13.42 -9.42 8.73
N LEU A 92 14.68 -9.07 8.41
CA LEU A 92 15.05 -8.62 7.07
C LEU A 92 14.94 -9.74 6.03
N THR A 93 15.32 -10.97 6.38
CA THR A 93 15.13 -12.14 5.51
C THR A 93 13.65 -12.39 5.25
N LEU A 94 12.79 -12.32 6.28
CA LEU A 94 11.33 -12.47 6.11
C LEU A 94 10.76 -11.41 5.18
N PHE A 95 11.13 -10.14 5.37
CA PHE A 95 10.73 -9.06 4.47
C PHE A 95 11.17 -9.34 3.02
N ALA A 96 12.43 -9.75 2.81
CA ALA A 96 12.95 -10.07 1.48
C ALA A 96 12.21 -11.24 0.83
N LEU A 97 11.93 -12.31 1.58
CA LEU A 97 11.15 -13.45 1.10
C LEU A 97 9.73 -13.05 0.72
N SER A 98 9.06 -12.24 1.55
CA SER A 98 7.72 -11.75 1.22
C SER A 98 7.72 -10.88 -0.04
N LEU A 99 8.77 -10.08 -0.25
CA LEU A 99 8.92 -9.28 -1.46
C LEU A 99 9.11 -10.16 -2.70
N VAL A 100 9.94 -11.21 -2.61
CA VAL A 100 10.12 -12.19 -3.69
C VAL A 100 8.82 -12.90 -4.03
N VAL A 101 8.06 -13.34 -3.02
CA VAL A 101 6.75 -13.98 -3.22
C VAL A 101 5.78 -13.02 -3.90
N TRP A 102 5.70 -11.77 -3.43
CA TRP A 102 4.82 -10.76 -4.02
C TRP A 102 5.17 -10.49 -5.50
N LEU A 103 6.46 -10.25 -5.80
CA LEU A 103 6.92 -10.05 -7.18
C LEU A 103 6.66 -11.27 -8.06
N GLY A 104 6.88 -12.48 -7.54
CA GLY A 104 6.59 -13.73 -8.23
C GLY A 104 5.12 -13.87 -8.58
N LEU A 105 4.22 -13.59 -7.64
CA LEU A 105 2.76 -13.61 -7.88
C LEU A 105 2.34 -12.54 -8.88
N SER A 106 2.89 -11.31 -8.80
CA SER A 106 2.63 -10.25 -9.77
C SER A 106 3.08 -10.65 -11.18
N PHE A 107 4.25 -11.28 -11.32
CA PHE A 107 4.74 -11.79 -12.59
C PHE A 107 3.83 -12.89 -13.15
N LEU A 108 3.46 -13.88 -12.33
CA LEU A 108 2.55 -14.95 -12.74
C LEU A 108 1.20 -14.41 -13.20
N LEU A 109 0.64 -13.43 -12.49
CA LEU A 109 -0.61 -12.78 -12.87
C LEU A 109 -0.48 -12.03 -14.20
N TYR A 110 0.62 -11.29 -14.39
CA TYR A 110 0.89 -10.61 -15.65
C TYR A 110 0.97 -11.60 -16.82
N THR A 111 1.75 -12.69 -16.67
CA THR A 111 1.85 -13.72 -17.70
C THR A 111 0.52 -14.40 -17.97
N TYR A 112 -0.28 -14.70 -16.95
CA TYR A 112 -1.60 -15.32 -17.14
C TYR A 112 -2.58 -14.42 -17.92
N LEU A 113 -2.49 -13.09 -17.75
CA LEU A 113 -3.39 -12.14 -18.40
C LEU A 113 -2.93 -11.70 -19.80
N TYR A 114 -1.61 -11.69 -20.06
CA TYR A 114 -1.03 -11.08 -21.26
C TYR A 114 -0.07 -11.97 -22.06
N GLY A 115 0.31 -13.14 -21.54
CA GLY A 115 1.17 -14.12 -22.20
C GLY A 115 0.36 -15.27 -22.79
#